data_AF-A0A7W0Y7X0-F1
#
_entry.id   AF-A0A7W0Y7X0-F1
#
_cell.length_a   1.000
_cell.length_b   1.000
_cell.length_c   1.000
_cell.angle_alpha   90.00
_cell.angle_beta   90.00
_cell.angle_gamma   90.00
#
_symmetry.space_group_name_H-M   'P 1'
#
loop_
_entity.id
_entity.type
_entity.pdbx_description
1 polymer ?
#
loop_
_entity_poly.entity_id
_entity_poly.type
_entity_poly.pdbx_seq_one_letter_code
_entity_poly.pdbx_strand_id
1 'polypeptide(L)'
;MKLLSTARTDIGRKRQINEDAFFRDDARGFYVVADGVGGHNKGEIASREAVEQLCSWVASAARDLDRLVERVEAGDAECMWEIRRLLEAGVK
;
A
#
# COMPACT_ATOMS: atom_id res chain seq x y z
N MET A 1 -14.81 13.62 1.49
CA MET A 1 -15.01 12.99 2.82
C MET A 1 -13.67 12.98 3.54
N LYS A 2 -13.57 13.30 4.83
CA LYS A 2 -12.29 13.22 5.55
C LYS A 2 -12.13 11.80 6.11
N LEU A 3 -11.17 11.04 5.61
CA LEU A 3 -10.86 9.72 6.13
C LEU A 3 -10.09 9.86 7.44
N LEU A 4 -10.30 8.91 8.35
CA LEU A 4 -9.55 8.77 9.59
C LEU A 4 -9.22 7.29 9.76
N SER A 5 -7.94 6.96 9.88
CA SER A 5 -7.51 5.58 10.04
C SER A 5 -6.54 5.38 11.20
N THR A 6 -6.48 4.15 11.70
CA THR A 6 -5.52 3.69 12.71
C THR A 6 -4.81 2.44 12.23
N ALA A 7 -3.54 2.29 12.61
CA ALA A 7 -2.74 1.13 12.26
C ALA A 7 -1.90 0.68 13.46
N ARG A 8 -1.83 -0.63 13.65
CA ARG A 8 -1.10 -1.29 14.74
C ARG A 8 -0.66 -2.66 14.24
N THR A 9 0.56 -3.05 14.57
CA THR A 9 1.08 -4.41 14.36
C THR A 9 1.63 -4.96 15.67
N ASP A 10 1.70 -6.29 15.78
CA ASP A 10 2.19 -7.02 16.94
C ASP A 10 2.89 -8.30 16.45
N ILE A 11 4.02 -8.62 17.07
CA ILE A 11 4.82 -9.80 16.71
C ILE A 11 4.12 -11.14 17.03
N GLY A 12 3.10 -11.10 17.89
CA GLY A 12 2.41 -12.25 18.42
C GLY A 12 3.26 -13.01 19.44
N ARG A 13 2.92 -14.29 19.64
CA ARG A 13 3.46 -15.11 20.75
C ARG A 13 4.55 -16.10 20.35
N LYS A 14 4.84 -16.24 19.06
CA LYS A 14 5.70 -17.32 18.52
C LYS A 14 6.93 -16.82 17.77
N ARG A 15 6.81 -15.71 17.04
CA ARG A 15 7.90 -15.19 16.19
C ARG A 15 8.86 -14.36 17.03
N GLN A 16 10.13 -14.33 16.61
CA GLN A 16 11.18 -13.48 17.21
C GLN A 16 11.34 -12.14 16.51
N ILE A 17 10.85 -12.04 15.27
CA ILE A 17 10.86 -10.82 14.46
C ILE A 17 9.45 -10.64 13.90
N ASN A 18 8.97 -9.39 13.88
CA ASN A 18 7.73 -9.03 13.19
C ASN A 18 8.09 -8.63 11.75
N GLU A 19 7.54 -9.36 10.78
CA GLU A 19 7.80 -9.15 9.36
C GLU A 19 6.71 -8.28 8.69
N ASP A 20 5.73 -7.78 9.46
CA ASP A 20 4.69 -6.88 8.97
C ASP A 20 5.21 -5.44 8.78
N ALA A 21 4.80 -4.80 7.69
CA ALA A 21 4.96 -3.37 7.46
C ALA A 21 3.64 -2.73 6.99
N PHE A 22 3.42 -1.45 7.29
CA PHE A 22 2.24 -0.73 6.85
C PHE A 22 2.52 0.76 6.60
N PHE A 23 1.67 1.39 5.79
CA PHE A 23 1.64 2.83 5.55
C PHE A 23 0.21 3.36 5.52
N ARG A 24 0.04 4.63 5.89
CA ARG A 24 -1.24 5.33 5.96
C ARG A 24 -1.11 6.75 5.44
N ASP A 25 -2.05 7.13 4.58
CA ASP A 25 -2.27 8.50 4.15
C ASP A 25 -3.79 8.78 4.05
N ASP A 26 -4.35 9.31 5.15
CA ASP A 26 -5.75 9.71 5.24
C ASP A 26 -6.11 10.83 4.25
N ALA A 27 -5.14 11.66 3.85
CA ALA A 27 -5.38 12.76 2.93
C ALA A 27 -5.62 12.26 1.49
N ARG A 28 -4.95 11.17 1.10
CA ARG A 28 -5.12 10.53 -0.21
C ARG A 28 -6.05 9.30 -0.19
N GLY A 29 -6.46 8.85 0.99
CA GLY A 29 -7.16 7.58 1.13
C GLY A 29 -6.34 6.37 0.69
N PHE A 30 -5.01 6.47 0.81
CA PHE A 30 -4.07 5.45 0.36
C PHE A 30 -3.44 4.73 1.57
N TYR A 31 -3.54 3.40 1.56
CA TYR A 31 -3.12 2.56 2.68
C TYR A 31 -2.42 1.31 2.14
N VAL A 32 -1.39 0.87 2.84
CA VAL A 32 -0.60 -0.31 2.47
C VAL A 32 -0.40 -1.19 3.69
N VAL A 33 -0.53 -2.49 3.50
CA VAL A 33 -0.09 -3.52 4.46
C VAL A 33 0.70 -4.56 3.66
N ALA A 34 1.87 -4.94 4.17
CA ALA A 34 2.72 -5.95 3.59
C ALA A 34 3.13 -6.96 4.68
N ASP A 35 2.83 -8.24 4.43
CA ASP A 35 3.29 -9.38 5.25
C ASP A 35 4.60 -9.91 4.64
N GLY A 36 5.69 -9.74 5.36
CA GLY A 36 7.01 -10.18 4.92
C GLY A 36 7.17 -11.68 5.07
N VAL A 37 7.46 -12.37 3.97
CA VAL A 37 7.73 -13.81 3.97
C VAL A 37 9.24 -14.07 3.85
N GLY A 38 9.90 -14.47 4.95
CA GLY A 38 11.34 -14.74 4.91
C GLY A 38 11.92 -15.50 6.09
N GLY A 39 11.34 -15.41 7.30
CA GLY A 39 11.95 -16.00 8.49
C GLY A 39 13.35 -15.43 8.75
N HIS A 40 14.39 -16.25 8.84
CA HIS A 40 15.78 -15.79 8.96
C HIS A 40 16.29 -15.02 7.71
N ASN A 41 15.53 -15.04 6.62
CA ASN A 41 15.90 -14.50 5.32
C ASN A 41 15.35 -13.08 5.07
N LYS A 42 15.23 -12.27 6.12
CA LYS A 42 14.96 -10.81 6.07
C LYS A 42 13.57 -10.43 5.54
N GLY A 43 12.50 -11.13 5.93
CA GLY A 43 11.13 -10.75 5.53
C GLY A 43 10.73 -9.34 6.01
N GLU A 44 11.25 -8.90 7.15
CA GLU A 44 11.10 -7.50 7.64
C GLU A 44 11.64 -6.45 6.65
N ILE A 45 12.69 -6.80 5.89
CA ILE A 45 13.28 -5.89 4.90
C ILE A 45 12.42 -5.89 3.65
N ALA A 46 11.99 -7.07 3.20
CA ALA A 46 11.15 -7.21 2.02
C ALA A 46 9.81 -6.47 2.18
N SER A 47 9.13 -6.61 3.32
CA SER A 47 7.86 -5.92 3.57
C SER A 47 8.04 -4.40 3.65
N ARG A 48 9.10 -3.92 4.31
CA ARG A 48 9.42 -2.49 4.36
C ARG A 48 9.73 -1.93 2.98
N GLU A 49 10.57 -2.61 2.20
CA GLU A 49 10.91 -2.20 0.83
C GLU A 49 9.67 -2.17 -0.08
N ALA A 50 8.76 -3.14 0.05
CA ALA A 50 7.51 -3.14 -0.71
C ALA A 50 6.63 -1.91 -0.37
N VAL A 51 6.49 -1.58 0.92
CA VAL A 51 5.75 -0.39 1.36
C VAL A 51 6.41 0.88 0.85
N GLU A 52 7.73 1.02 1.01
CA GLU A 52 8.49 2.20 0.57
C GLU A 52 8.41 2.41 -0.95
N GLN A 53 8.60 1.34 -1.74
CA GLN A 53 8.49 1.39 -3.20
C GLN A 53 7.11 1.83 -3.65
N LEU A 54 6.05 1.25 -3.06
CA LEU A 54 4.68 1.60 -3.43
C LEU A 54 4.34 3.05 -3.04
N CYS A 55 4.80 3.53 -1.89
CA CYS A 55 4.64 4.92 -1.48
C CYS A 55 5.33 5.89 -2.44
N SER A 56 6.59 5.60 -2.81
CA SER A 56 7.35 6.40 -3.78
C SER A 56 6.70 6.38 -5.16
N TRP A 57 6.23 5.21 -5.61
CA TRP A 57 5.56 5.05 -6.89
C TRP A 57 4.27 5.87 -6.94
N VAL A 58 3.38 5.72 -5.95
CA VAL A 58 2.13 6.49 -5.86
C VAL A 58 2.38 7.98 -5.75
N ALA A 59 3.43 8.41 -5.03
CA ALA A 59 3.82 9.82 -5.01
C ALA A 59 4.20 10.34 -6.40
N SER A 60 4.92 9.54 -7.19
CA SER A 60 5.30 9.90 -8.57
C SER A 60 4.12 9.87 -9.56
N ALA A 61 3.18 8.94 -9.36
CA ALA A 61 2.01 8.72 -10.20
C ALA A 61 0.76 9.46 -9.69
N ALA A 62 0.91 10.41 -8.75
CA ALA A 62 -0.21 11.04 -8.04
C ALA A 62 -1.27 11.63 -8.98
N ARG A 63 -0.84 12.32 -10.05
CA ARG A 63 -1.76 12.91 -11.04
C ARG A 63 -2.59 11.88 -11.79
N ASP A 64 -1.97 10.75 -12.15
CA ASP A 64 -2.67 9.68 -12.86
C ASP A 64 -3.64 8.98 -11.91
N LEU A 65 -3.22 8.72 -10.66
CA LEU A 65 -4.08 8.14 -9.64
C LEU A 65 -5.28 9.04 -9.32
N ASP A 66 -5.07 10.34 -9.14
CA ASP A 66 -6.15 11.31 -8.87
C ASP A 66 -7.20 11.28 -10.00
N ARG A 67 -6.76 11.30 -11.27
CA ARG A 67 -7.65 11.21 -12.43
C ARG A 67 -8.44 9.90 -12.48
N LEU A 68 -7.83 8.78 -12.11
CA LEU A 68 -8.51 7.48 -12.08
C LEU A 68 -9.53 7.42 -10.93
N VAL A 69 -9.22 8.00 -9.78
CA VAL A 69 -10.16 8.10 -8.64
C VAL A 69 -11.37 8.94 -9.02
N GLU A 70 -11.19 10.10 -9.67
CA GLU A 70 -12.29 10.93 -10.16
C GLU A 70 -13.24 10.17 -11.11
N ARG A 71 -12.69 9.31 -11.98
CA ARG A 71 -13.50 8.46 -12.87
C ARG A 71 -14.32 7.42 -12.12
N VAL A 72 -13.72 6.78 -11.12
CA VAL A 72 -14.43 5.83 -10.24
C VAL A 72 -15.57 6.54 -9.50
N GLU A 73 -15.32 7.75 -8.98
CA GLU A 73 -16.36 8.56 -8.33
C GLU A 73 -17.47 8.98 -9.30
N ALA A 74 -17.15 9.18 -10.58
CA ALA A 74 -18.11 9.43 -11.65
C ALA A 74 -18.89 8.17 -12.11
N GLY A 75 -18.62 7.00 -11.53
CA GLY A 75 -19.35 5.75 -11.79
C GLY A 75 -18.73 4.83 -12.85
N ASP A 76 -17.49 5.07 -13.26
CA ASP A 76 -16.76 4.20 -14.19
C ASP A 76 -16.17 2.98 -13.45
N ALA A 77 -16.93 1.89 -13.39
CA ALA A 77 -16.53 0.66 -12.70
C ALA A 77 -15.33 -0.05 -13.35
N GLU A 78 -15.08 0.13 -14.65
CA GLU A 78 -13.93 -0.45 -15.36
C GLU A 78 -12.62 0.21 -14.93
N CYS A 79 -12.67 1.48 -14.51
CA CYS A 79 -11.51 2.25 -14.05
C CYS A 79 -10.78 1.62 -12.85
N MET A 80 -11.45 0.77 -12.07
CA MET A 80 -10.83 0.02 -10.97
C MET A 80 -9.68 -0.89 -11.43
N TRP A 81 -9.77 -1.47 -12.64
CA TRP A 81 -8.69 -2.29 -13.20
C TRP A 81 -7.44 -1.47 -13.54
N GLU A 82 -7.62 -0.22 -13.96
CA GLU A 82 -6.53 0.70 -14.25
C GLU A 82 -5.80 1.11 -12.97
N ILE A 83 -6.54 1.42 -11.90
CA ILE A 83 -5.96 1.69 -10.57
C ILE A 83 -5.15 0.48 -10.10
N ARG A 84 -5.72 -0.72 -10.21
CA ARG A 84 -5.01 -1.96 -9.85
C ARG A 84 -3.71 -2.12 -10.63
N ARG A 85 -3.74 -1.96 -11.96
CA ARG A 85 -2.54 -2.05 -12.80
C ARG A 85 -1.49 -1.01 -12.44
N LEU A 86 -1.93 0.22 -12.16
CA LEU A 86 -1.03 1.29 -11.72
C LEU A 86 -0.32 0.89 -10.43
N LEU A 87 -1.04 0.36 -9.44
CA LEU A 87 -0.43 -0.07 -8.18
C LEU A 87 0.50 -1.30 -8.36
N GLU A 88 0.11 -2.26 -9.20
CA GLU A 88 0.94 -3.44 -9.52
C GLU A 88 2.27 -3.05 -10.17
N ALA A 89 2.32 -1.99 -10.97
CA ALA A 89 3.56 -1.49 -11.56
C ALA A 89 4.54 -0.88 -10.54
N GLY A 90 4.07 -0.56 -9.33
CA GLY A 90 4.85 0.04 -8.26
C GLY A 90 5.62 -0.94 -7.38
N VAL A 91 5.39 -2.25 -7.54
CA VAL A 91 6.09 -3.31 -6.78
C VAL A 91 6.85 -4.17 -7.79
N LYS A 92 8.16 -4.30 -7.62
CA LYS A 92 9.04 -5.12 -8.47
C LYS A 92 9.39 -6.45 -7.82
#